data_AF-A0A847QVS4-F1
#
_entry.id   AF-A0A847QVS4-F1
#
_cell.length_a   1.000
_cell.length_b   1.000
_cell.length_c   1.000
_cell.angle_alpha   90.00
_cell.angle_beta   90.00
_cell.angle_gamma   90.00
#
_symmetry.space_group_name_H-M   'P 1'
#
loop_
_entity.id
_entity.type
_entity.pdbx_description
1 polymer ?
#
loop_
_entity_poly.entity_id
_entity_poly.type
_entity_poly.pdbx_seq_one_letter_code
_entity_poly.pdbx_strand_id
1 'polypeptide(L)'
;NHFFTMWIDHGEQPEQEKYEYVLLPNKTVEVTKKYAQNPDIVVLSNTEEVQGVQDTSLNVTGINFWTDTKQKVGKVTCYNKAAVMLQEKEKTIDISVSDPTMENRDTIELEIDQGAYKVLSKDDRITVQQLEPTIKLSVNVKDLILHSPLNLLKDIH
;
A
#
# COMPACT_ATOMS: atom_id res chain seq x y z
N ASN A 1 -38.70 -4.62 -2.95
CA ASN A 1 -37.28 -4.56 -2.54
C ASN A 1 -37.19 -4.45 -1.04
N HIS A 2 -36.33 -5.26 -0.42
CA HIS A 2 -35.96 -5.13 1.00
C HIS A 2 -34.49 -4.71 1.06
N PHE A 3 -34.18 -3.79 1.97
CA PHE A 3 -32.83 -3.25 2.14
C PHE A 3 -32.39 -3.42 3.58
N PHE A 4 -31.08 -3.58 3.77
CA PHE A 4 -30.41 -3.57 5.06
C PHE A 4 -29.31 -2.51 5.00
N THR A 5 -29.26 -1.64 6.01
CA THR A 5 -28.38 -0.47 6.02
C THR A 5 -27.63 -0.42 7.35
N MET A 6 -26.32 -0.19 7.28
CA MET A 6 -25.45 0.02 8.43
C MET A 6 -24.56 1.23 8.12
N TRP A 7 -24.29 2.04 9.14
CA TRP A 7 -23.39 3.20 9.04
C TRP A 7 -22.73 3.46 10.39
N ILE A 8 -21.61 4.17 10.36
CA ILE A 8 -20.96 4.74 11.54
C ILE A 8 -21.32 6.22 11.55
N ASP A 9 -21.85 6.71 12.67
CA ASP A 9 -22.23 8.10 12.85
C ASP A 9 -21.05 8.87 13.47
N HIS A 10 -20.59 9.93 12.78
CA HIS A 10 -19.50 10.80 13.23
C HIS A 10 -19.99 12.10 13.88
N GLY A 11 -21.30 12.29 14.02
CA GLY A 11 -21.89 13.51 14.59
C GLY A 11 -21.90 14.70 13.63
N GLU A 12 -22.23 15.89 14.14
CA GLU A 12 -22.56 17.06 13.32
C GLU A 12 -21.33 17.89 12.87
N GLN A 13 -20.27 17.91 13.68
CA GLN A 13 -19.03 18.67 13.42
C GLN A 13 -17.79 17.84 13.78
N PRO A 14 -17.56 16.72 13.08
CA PRO A 14 -16.41 15.86 13.36
C PRO A 14 -15.10 16.58 13.01
N GLU A 15 -14.09 16.41 13.85
CA GLU A 15 -12.72 16.84 13.59
C GLU A 15 -11.83 15.60 13.48
N GLN A 16 -11.32 15.33 12.26
CA GLN A 16 -10.39 14.22 11.97
C GLN A 16 -10.87 12.82 12.41
N GLU A 17 -12.19 12.59 12.40
CA GLU A 17 -12.79 11.30 12.72
C GLU A 17 -12.38 10.20 11.74
N LYS A 18 -12.35 8.95 12.24
CA LYS A 18 -11.82 7.79 11.51
C LYS A 18 -12.77 6.62 11.61
N TYR A 19 -12.76 5.77 10.59
CA TYR A 19 -13.45 4.49 10.60
C TYR A 19 -12.57 3.41 10.01
N GLU A 20 -12.78 2.18 10.47
CA GLU A 20 -12.12 0.98 9.99
C GLU A 20 -13.12 -0.17 10.00
N TYR A 21 -13.22 -0.91 8.91
CA TYR A 21 -14.03 -2.12 8.84
C TYR A 21 -13.43 -3.08 7.82
N VAL A 22 -13.70 -4.37 8.01
CA VAL A 22 -13.33 -5.42 7.06
C VAL A 22 -14.61 -6.05 6.52
N LEU A 23 -14.74 -6.09 5.20
CA LEU A 23 -15.81 -6.84 4.54
C LEU A 23 -15.36 -8.30 4.38
N LEU A 24 -16.20 -9.23 4.84
CA LEU A 24 -16.00 -10.67 4.72
C LEU A 24 -17.13 -11.32 3.91
N PRO A 25 -17.16 -11.18 2.58
CA PRO A 25 -18.21 -11.74 1.75
C PRO A 25 -18.27 -13.27 1.88
N ASN A 26 -19.49 -13.81 1.80
CA ASN A 26 -19.75 -15.27 1.76
C ASN A 26 -19.19 -16.06 2.95
N LYS A 27 -19.07 -15.44 4.14
CA LYS A 27 -18.66 -16.11 5.39
C LYS A 27 -19.87 -16.43 6.28
N THR A 28 -19.82 -17.57 6.97
CA THR A 28 -20.83 -17.89 7.99
C THR A 28 -20.60 -17.06 9.25
N VAL A 29 -21.61 -16.99 10.12
CA VAL A 29 -21.52 -16.30 11.41
C VAL A 29 -20.35 -16.81 12.25
N GLU A 30 -20.13 -18.12 12.27
CA GLU A 30 -19.04 -18.77 13.03
C GLU A 30 -17.67 -18.39 12.47
N VAL A 31 -17.52 -18.36 11.14
CA VAL A 31 -16.27 -17.97 10.49
C VAL A 31 -15.98 -16.49 10.75
N THR A 32 -16.97 -15.61 10.63
CA THR A 32 -16.84 -14.18 10.94
C THR A 32 -16.45 -13.95 12.40
N LYS A 33 -17.06 -14.69 13.35
CA LYS A 33 -16.68 -14.60 14.77
C LYS A 33 -15.24 -15.04 15.02
N LYS A 34 -14.80 -16.14 14.39
CA LYS A 34 -13.41 -16.62 14.50
C LYS A 34 -12.42 -15.61 13.92
N TYR A 35 -12.75 -15.03 12.76
CA TYR A 35 -11.93 -13.99 12.14
C TYR A 35 -11.78 -12.77 13.07
N ALA A 36 -12.88 -12.30 13.66
CA ALA A 36 -12.85 -11.16 14.57
C ALA A 36 -11.97 -11.38 15.83
N GLN A 37 -11.74 -12.63 16.23
CA GLN A 37 -10.87 -12.97 17.36
C GLN A 37 -9.38 -13.04 16.98
N ASN A 38 -9.07 -13.28 15.71
CA ASN A 38 -7.72 -13.42 15.21
C ASN A 38 -7.65 -12.99 13.72
N PRO A 39 -7.75 -11.68 13.44
CA PRO A 39 -7.70 -11.19 12.07
C PRO A 39 -6.27 -11.35 11.52
N ASP A 40 -6.16 -11.66 10.24
CA ASP A 40 -4.91 -11.63 9.48
C ASP A 40 -4.57 -10.22 8.96
N ILE A 41 -5.50 -9.28 9.09
CA ILE A 41 -5.34 -7.87 8.73
C ILE A 41 -4.81 -7.05 9.92
N VAL A 42 -3.78 -6.24 9.68
CA VAL A 42 -3.21 -5.27 10.61
C VAL A 42 -3.24 -3.87 9.99
N VAL A 43 -3.87 -2.92 10.67
CA VAL A 43 -3.81 -1.50 10.28
C VAL A 43 -2.50 -0.92 10.76
N LEU A 44 -1.63 -0.53 9.83
CA LEU A 44 -0.31 0.04 10.10
C LEU A 44 -0.38 1.55 10.32
N SER A 45 -1.28 2.23 9.62
CA SER A 45 -1.58 3.65 9.79
C SER A 45 -2.99 3.95 9.32
N ASN A 46 -3.64 4.88 9.99
CA ASN A 46 -4.89 5.48 9.54
C ASN A 46 -4.90 6.96 9.92
N THR A 47 -4.17 7.79 9.18
CA THR A 47 -4.13 9.24 9.37
C THR A 47 -4.50 9.98 8.09
N GLU A 48 -4.64 11.30 8.18
CA GLU A 48 -4.93 12.15 7.01
C GLU A 48 -3.77 12.17 6.01
N GLU A 49 -2.54 11.92 6.47
CA GLU A 49 -1.33 11.94 5.66
C GLU A 49 -1.03 10.57 5.03
N VAL A 50 -1.33 9.48 5.75
CA VAL A 50 -1.04 8.12 5.26
C VAL A 50 -1.95 7.06 5.89
N GLN A 51 -2.48 6.18 5.05
CA GLN A 51 -3.25 5.01 5.44
C GLN A 51 -2.55 3.76 4.91
N GLY A 52 -2.35 2.76 5.76
CA GLY A 52 -1.66 1.53 5.37
C GLY A 52 -2.17 0.33 6.13
N VAL A 53 -2.31 -0.80 5.44
CA VAL A 53 -2.85 -2.05 5.95
C VAL A 53 -1.98 -3.21 5.46
N GLN A 54 -1.75 -4.19 6.32
CA GLN A 54 -1.05 -5.43 5.98
C GLN A 54 -1.98 -6.64 6.14
N ASP A 55 -2.04 -7.48 5.12
CA ASP A 55 -2.48 -8.87 5.22
C ASP A 55 -1.26 -9.74 5.56
N THR A 56 -1.24 -10.24 6.79
CA THR A 56 -0.15 -11.06 7.33
C THR A 56 -0.16 -12.49 6.81
N SER A 57 -1.31 -12.97 6.31
CA SER A 57 -1.42 -14.32 5.72
C SER A 57 -0.79 -14.36 4.33
N LEU A 58 -0.91 -13.26 3.57
CA LEU A 58 -0.37 -13.11 2.22
C LEU A 58 0.96 -12.36 2.16
N ASN A 59 1.40 -11.78 3.29
CA ASN A 59 2.51 -10.82 3.37
C ASN A 59 2.37 -9.70 2.34
N VAL A 60 1.15 -9.16 2.21
CA VAL A 60 0.83 -8.04 1.32
C VAL A 60 0.59 -6.80 2.17
N THR A 61 1.25 -5.70 1.83
CA THR A 61 1.02 -4.39 2.45
C THR A 61 0.54 -3.41 1.40
N GLY A 62 -0.61 -2.78 1.62
CA GLY A 62 -1.13 -1.70 0.77
C GLY A 62 -1.08 -0.37 1.53
N ILE A 63 -0.62 0.70 0.88
CA ILE A 63 -0.42 2.01 1.51
C ILE A 63 -0.83 3.12 0.53
N ASN A 64 -1.67 4.05 1.01
CA ASN A 64 -1.98 5.30 0.33
C ASN A 64 -1.31 6.45 1.09
N PHE A 65 -0.46 7.19 0.38
CA PHE A 65 0.20 8.40 0.85
C PHE A 65 -0.53 9.62 0.27
N TRP A 66 -1.01 10.51 1.14
CA TRP A 66 -1.90 11.61 0.77
C TRP A 66 -1.20 12.96 0.65
N THR A 67 0.07 13.05 1.06
CA THR A 67 0.84 14.30 1.04
C THR A 67 2.17 14.15 0.30
N ASP A 68 2.66 15.26 -0.25
CA ASP A 68 3.99 15.35 -0.86
C ASP A 68 5.08 15.63 0.19
N THR A 69 5.07 14.82 1.24
CA THR A 69 6.01 14.88 2.36
C THR A 69 6.52 13.49 2.68
N LYS A 70 7.75 13.37 3.21
CA LYS A 70 8.28 12.09 3.65
C LYS A 70 7.39 11.43 4.71
N GLN A 71 6.84 10.28 4.39
CA GLN A 71 6.07 9.43 5.30
C GLN A 71 6.65 8.01 5.31
N LYS A 72 6.67 7.36 6.48
CA LYS A 72 7.11 5.96 6.63
C LYS A 72 6.02 5.14 7.28
N VAL A 73 5.62 4.04 6.64
CA VAL A 73 4.65 3.06 7.16
C VAL A 73 5.22 1.67 6.95
N GLY A 74 5.42 0.94 8.05
CA GLY A 74 6.14 -0.33 8.04
C GLY A 74 7.54 -0.17 7.42
N LYS A 75 7.83 -0.99 6.40
CA LYS A 75 9.10 -0.94 5.65
C LYS A 75 9.12 0.14 4.56
N VAL A 76 7.99 0.75 4.21
CA VAL A 76 7.88 1.63 3.04
C VAL A 76 8.01 3.09 3.47
N THR A 77 8.92 3.81 2.85
CA THR A 77 9.03 5.27 2.93
C THR A 77 8.71 5.86 1.55
N CYS A 78 7.77 6.82 1.50
CA CYS A 78 7.41 7.55 0.29
C CYS A 78 7.60 9.05 0.51
N TYR A 79 7.96 9.78 -0.54
CA TYR A 79 8.20 11.22 -0.50
C TYR A 79 7.11 12.03 -1.22
N ASN A 80 6.16 11.35 -1.85
CA ASN A 80 5.13 11.93 -2.71
C ASN A 80 3.75 11.33 -2.38
N LYS A 81 2.70 11.96 -2.89
CA LYS A 81 1.40 11.30 -3.04
C LYS A 81 1.55 10.06 -3.90
N ALA A 82 1.08 8.92 -3.40
CA ALA A 82 1.23 7.64 -4.09
C ALA A 82 0.28 6.59 -3.53
N ALA A 83 -0.10 5.62 -4.37
CA ALA A 83 -0.60 4.33 -3.89
C ALA A 83 0.45 3.26 -4.15
N VAL A 84 0.81 2.53 -3.10
CA VAL A 84 1.88 1.54 -3.08
C VAL A 84 1.34 0.20 -2.59
N MET A 85 1.75 -0.89 -3.24
CA MET A 85 1.54 -2.25 -2.75
C MET A 85 2.86 -3.00 -2.74
N LEU A 86 3.10 -3.73 -1.65
CA LEU A 86 4.28 -4.55 -1.41
C LEU A 86 3.81 -5.98 -1.19
N GLN A 87 4.35 -6.97 -1.90
CA GLN A 87 4.14 -8.38 -1.58
C GLN A 87 5.48 -9.07 -1.36
N GLU A 88 5.67 -9.62 -0.17
CA GLU A 88 6.87 -10.39 0.19
C GLU A 88 6.58 -11.88 0.06
N LYS A 89 7.36 -12.54 -0.80
CA LYS A 89 7.40 -14.00 -0.95
C LYS A 89 8.71 -14.50 -0.36
N GLU A 90 8.86 -15.83 -0.26
CA GLU A 90 10.03 -16.46 0.38
C GLU A 90 11.37 -15.91 -0.14
N LYS A 91 11.48 -15.62 -1.44
CA LYS A 91 12.72 -15.19 -2.09
C LYS A 91 12.61 -13.89 -2.86
N THR A 92 11.40 -13.33 -2.98
CA THR A 92 11.15 -12.20 -3.86
C THR A 92 10.28 -11.16 -3.22
N ILE A 93 10.49 -9.91 -3.62
CA ILE A 93 9.65 -8.79 -3.23
C ILE A 93 9.08 -8.13 -4.48
N ASP A 94 7.75 -8.01 -4.51
CA ASP A 94 7.00 -7.38 -5.57
C ASP A 94 6.56 -6.00 -5.10
N ILE A 95 6.90 -4.97 -5.87
CA ILE A 95 6.59 -3.57 -5.55
C ILE A 95 5.77 -2.99 -6.69
N SER A 96 4.59 -2.48 -6.35
CA SER A 96 3.64 -1.84 -7.24
C SER A 96 3.43 -0.39 -6.81
N VAL A 97 3.49 0.56 -7.75
CA VAL A 97 3.40 2.00 -7.47
C VAL A 97 2.52 2.69 -8.51
N SER A 98 1.72 3.66 -8.08
CA SER A 98 0.96 4.55 -8.96
C SER A 98 0.86 5.96 -8.38
N ASP A 99 0.64 6.95 -9.26
CA ASP A 99 0.18 8.29 -8.91
C ASP A 99 -1.35 8.35 -9.10
N PRO A 100 -2.17 8.28 -8.03
CA PRO A 100 -3.61 8.39 -8.16
C PRO A 100 -4.09 9.79 -8.54
N THR A 101 -3.26 10.82 -8.35
CA THR A 101 -3.63 12.21 -8.68
C THR A 101 -3.65 12.44 -10.18
N MET A 102 -2.83 11.70 -10.94
CA MET A 102 -2.58 11.89 -12.36
C MET A 102 -2.04 13.29 -12.71
N GLU A 103 -1.57 14.03 -11.70
CA GLU A 103 -1.08 15.40 -11.83
C GLU A 103 0.45 15.46 -11.75
N ASN A 104 1.11 14.47 -11.15
CA ASN A 104 2.56 14.46 -11.00
C ASN A 104 3.23 14.34 -12.39
N ARG A 105 4.03 15.34 -12.74
CA ARG A 105 4.77 15.42 -14.03
C ARG A 105 6.24 15.04 -13.88
N ASP A 106 6.60 14.43 -12.76
CA ASP A 106 7.96 14.03 -12.41
C ASP A 106 7.98 12.57 -11.91
N THR A 107 8.69 12.30 -10.82
CA THR A 107 8.85 10.97 -10.22
C THR A 107 8.15 10.83 -8.87
N ILE A 108 7.91 9.58 -8.49
CA ILE A 108 7.64 9.16 -7.11
C ILE A 108 8.93 8.50 -6.59
N GLU A 109 9.44 9.01 -5.47
CA GLU A 109 10.59 8.40 -4.79
C GLU A 109 10.12 7.48 -3.66
N LEU A 110 10.69 6.27 -3.61
CA LEU A 110 10.38 5.25 -2.63
C LEU A 110 11.65 4.63 -2.05
N GLU A 111 11.61 4.33 -0.76
CA GLU A 111 12.61 3.54 -0.06
C GLU A 111 11.93 2.38 0.69
N ILE A 112 12.44 1.16 0.50
CA ILE A 112 12.02 -0.03 1.24
C ILE A 112 13.13 -0.42 2.19
N ASP A 113 12.80 -0.52 3.48
CA ASP A 113 13.69 -0.82 4.61
C ASP A 113 14.10 -2.31 4.63
N GLN A 114 14.70 -2.74 3.52
CA GLN A 114 15.19 -4.08 3.26
C GLN A 114 16.13 -4.06 2.05
N GLY A 115 17.16 -4.90 2.12
CA GLY A 115 18.09 -5.17 1.03
C GLY A 115 17.53 -6.10 -0.05
N ALA A 116 18.08 -6.02 -1.27
CA ALA A 116 17.87 -7.01 -2.32
C ALA A 116 19.17 -7.28 -3.06
N TYR A 117 19.35 -8.52 -3.52
CA TYR A 117 20.57 -8.90 -4.24
C TYR A 117 20.57 -8.40 -5.69
N LYS A 118 19.42 -8.49 -6.37
CA LYS A 118 19.26 -8.06 -7.76
C LYS A 118 17.81 -7.76 -8.12
N VAL A 119 17.64 -7.05 -9.23
CA VAL A 119 16.34 -6.86 -9.88
C VAL A 119 16.06 -8.06 -10.78
N LEU A 120 14.88 -8.69 -10.65
CA LEU A 120 14.43 -9.78 -11.51
C LEU A 120 13.71 -9.25 -12.75
N SER A 121 12.81 -8.29 -12.57
CA SER A 121 12.13 -7.58 -13.66
C SER A 121 11.59 -6.24 -13.18
N LYS A 122 11.54 -5.25 -14.07
CA LYS A 122 10.99 -3.91 -13.77
C LYS A 122 10.30 -3.34 -14.99
N ASP A 123 9.35 -2.43 -14.77
CA ASP A 123 8.89 -1.54 -15.84
C ASP A 123 10.01 -0.56 -16.27
N ASP A 124 9.98 -0.11 -17.53
CA ASP A 124 10.93 0.84 -18.10
C ASP A 124 10.91 2.19 -17.37
N ARG A 125 9.75 2.58 -16.82
CA ARG A 125 9.57 3.81 -16.05
C ARG A 125 10.16 3.77 -14.63
N ILE A 126 10.57 2.59 -14.16
CA ILE A 126 11.19 2.42 -12.84
C ILE A 126 12.71 2.51 -12.97
N THR A 127 13.32 3.41 -12.21
CA THR A 127 14.76 3.47 -12.00
C THR A 127 15.10 2.94 -10.62
N VAL A 128 15.91 1.89 -10.54
CA VAL A 128 16.44 1.41 -9.26
C VAL A 128 17.73 2.17 -8.95
N GLN A 129 17.69 2.98 -7.90
CA GLN A 129 18.82 3.81 -7.48
C GLN A 129 19.75 3.06 -6.51
N GLN A 130 19.18 2.20 -5.67
CA GLN A 130 19.91 1.45 -4.65
C GLN A 130 19.23 0.11 -4.38
N LEU A 131 20.03 -0.90 -4.02
CA LEU A 131 19.57 -2.22 -3.61
C LEU A 131 19.91 -2.55 -2.15
N GLU A 132 21.02 -2.01 -1.63
CA GLU A 132 21.52 -2.26 -0.27
C GLU A 132 22.02 -0.95 0.36
N PRO A 133 21.90 -0.76 1.69
CA PRO A 133 21.25 -1.64 2.68
C PRO A 133 19.71 -1.59 2.63
N THR A 134 19.18 -0.62 1.88
CA THR A 134 17.76 -0.43 1.59
C THR A 134 17.57 -0.32 0.09
N ILE A 135 16.42 -0.78 -0.40
CA ILE A 135 16.02 -0.57 -1.79
C ILE A 135 15.57 0.87 -1.96
N LYS A 136 16.12 1.60 -2.94
CA LYS A 136 15.63 2.93 -3.35
C LYS A 136 15.23 2.94 -4.82
N LEU A 137 14.07 3.52 -5.09
CA LEU A 137 13.40 3.50 -6.38
C LEU A 137 12.91 4.90 -6.73
N SER A 138 13.03 5.24 -8.01
CA SER A 138 12.40 6.40 -8.62
C SER A 138 11.46 5.92 -9.71
N VAL A 139 10.19 6.32 -9.65
CA VAL A 139 9.14 5.88 -10.56
C VAL A 139 8.67 7.08 -11.38
N ASN A 140 8.96 7.08 -12.68
CA ASN A 140 8.52 8.16 -13.57
C ASN A 140 7.03 8.02 -13.89
N VAL A 141 6.23 8.93 -13.35
CA VAL A 141 4.76 8.97 -13.51
C VAL A 141 4.31 10.03 -14.51
N LYS A 142 5.26 10.76 -15.10
CA LYS A 142 4.98 11.75 -16.14
C LYS A 142 4.23 11.12 -17.32
N ASP A 143 3.14 11.78 -17.70
CA ASP A 143 2.31 11.44 -18.86
C ASP A 143 1.83 9.98 -18.85
N LEU A 144 1.68 9.40 -17.64
CA LEU A 144 1.11 8.07 -17.46
C LEU A 144 -0.40 8.15 -17.70
N ILE A 145 -0.85 7.60 -18.82
CA ILE A 145 -2.28 7.43 -19.11
C ILE A 145 -2.63 6.00 -18.69
N LEU A 146 -3.49 5.87 -17.67
CA LEU A 146 -4.10 4.64 -17.12
C LEU A 146 -3.63 3.31 -17.74
N HIS A 147 -2.56 2.74 -17.19
CA HIS A 147 -2.31 1.30 -17.22
C HIS A 147 -1.89 0.81 -15.83
N SER A 148 -2.08 -0.49 -15.62
CA SER A 148 -1.83 -1.29 -14.42
C SER A 148 -0.60 -0.87 -13.62
N PRO A 149 -0.56 -1.13 -12.29
CA PRO A 149 0.55 -0.74 -11.44
C PRO A 149 1.90 -1.12 -12.05
N LEU A 150 2.87 -0.19 -11.98
CA LEU A 150 4.23 -0.45 -12.43
C LEU A 150 4.85 -1.45 -11.46
N ASN A 151 5.21 -2.62 -11.98
CA ASN A 151 5.64 -3.75 -11.16
C ASN A 151 7.16 -3.92 -11.21
N LEU A 152 7.73 -4.23 -10.04
CA LEU A 152 9.13 -4.56 -9.87
C LEU A 152 9.24 -5.83 -9.04
N LEU A 153 9.80 -6.89 -9.63
CA LEU A 153 10.18 -8.13 -8.94
C LEU A 153 11.67 -8.07 -8.61
N LYS A 154 12.05 -8.40 -7.37
CA LYS A 154 13.46 -8.49 -6.95
C LYS A 154 13.75 -9.78 -6.21
N ASP A 155 15.02 -10.19 -6.23
CA ASP A 155 15.56 -11.33 -5.49
C ASP A 155 16.12 -10.85 -4.14
N ILE A 156 15.78 -11.54 -3.05
CA ILE A 156 16.16 -11.18 -1.66
C ILE A 156 17.26 -12.14 -1.11
N HIS A 157 17.88 -12.95 -1.97
CA HIS A 157 18.98 -13.84 -1.60
C HIS A 157 20.26 -13.56 -2.38
#